data_AF-A0A6N3EV39-F1
#
_entry.id   AF-A0A6N3EV39-F1
#
_cell.length_a   1.000
_cell.length_b   1.000
_cell.length_c   1.000
_cell.angle_alpha   90.00
_cell.angle_beta   90.00
_cell.angle_gamma   90.00
#
_symmetry.space_group_name_H-M   'P 1'
#
loop_
_entity.id
_entity.type
_entity.pdbx_description
1 polymer ?
#
loop_
_entity_poly.entity_id
_entity_poly.type
_entity_poly.pdbx_seq_one_letter_code
_entity_poly.pdbx_strand_id
1 'polypeptide(L)' 'MEGHQGHGTGHQLISEVKRKNRLSLHAYEKNAGAVAFYQAEGFHIENSMTEKETGEQEYRMVFHESDESKESCSK' A
#
# COMPACT_ATOMS: atom_id res chain seq x y z
N MET A 1 20.29 -17.65 -16.81
CA MET A 1 18.90 -17.60 -16.29
C MET A 1 18.97 -16.64 -15.12
N GLU A 2 18.49 -15.40 -15.25
CA GLU A 2 18.34 -14.49 -14.11
C GLU A 2 17.49 -13.30 -14.57
N GLY A 3 16.17 -13.49 -14.50
CA GLY A 3 15.21 -12.42 -14.67
C GLY A 3 15.33 -11.48 -13.48
N HIS A 4 15.96 -10.32 -13.68
CA HIS A 4 15.91 -9.20 -12.75
C HIS A 4 14.50 -8.58 -12.77
N GLN A 5 13.50 -9.32 -12.31
CA GLN A 5 12.12 -8.86 -12.16
C GLN A 5 11.95 -8.50 -10.68
N GLY A 6 12.31 -7.26 -10.32
CA GLY A 6 12.18 -6.79 -8.93
C GLY A 6 12.65 -5.36 -8.70
N HIS A 7 13.54 -4.82 -9.55
CA HIS A 7 13.95 -3.42 -9.53
C HIS A 7 13.06 -2.54 -10.42
N GLY A 8 11.73 -2.67 -10.29
CA GLY A 8 10.79 -1.87 -11.08
C GLY A 8 10.85 -0.38 -10.71
N THR A 9 10.51 0.50 -11.66
CA THR A 9 10.35 1.95 -11.44
C THR A 9 9.46 2.25 -10.22
N GLY A 10 8.47 1.39 -9.96
CA GLY A 10 7.59 1.49 -8.79
C GLY A 10 8.31 1.44 -7.44
N HIS A 11 9.30 0.56 -7.28
CA HIS A 11 10.06 0.44 -6.04
C HIS A 11 10.93 1.69 -5.80
N GLN A 12 11.60 2.19 -6.85
CA GLN A 12 12.37 3.43 -6.76
C GLN A 12 11.49 4.63 -6.42
N LEU A 13 10.33 4.76 -7.09
CA LEU A 13 9.38 5.83 -6.80
C LEU A 13 8.89 5.76 -5.35
N ILE A 14 8.48 4.58 -4.89
CA ILE A 14 8.00 4.40 -3.51
C ILE A 14 9.12 4.69 -2.52
N SER A 15 10.35 4.24 -2.76
CA SER A 15 11.50 4.51 -1.89
C SER A 15 11.81 6.01 -1.79
N GLU A 16 11.71 6.76 -2.89
CA GLU A 16 11.89 8.22 -2.87
C GLU A 16 10.77 8.93 -2.11
N VAL A 17 9.51 8.49 -2.26
CA VAL A 17 8.37 9.11 -1.57
C VAL A 17 8.31 8.74 -0.09
N LYS A 18 8.75 7.52 0.27
CA LYS A 18 8.83 7.05 1.67
C LYS A 18 9.73 7.92 2.54
N ARG A 19 10.73 8.60 1.97
CA ARG A 19 11.56 9.62 2.68
C ARG A 19 10.74 10.78 3.27
N LYS A 20 9.44 10.87 2.97
CA LYS A 20 8.50 11.78 3.63
C LYS A 20 7.86 11.03 4.81
N ASN A 21 7.88 11.65 6.00
CA ASN A 21 7.44 11.08 7.30
C ASN A 21 6.12 10.28 7.32
N ARG A 22 5.21 10.47 6.36
CA ARG A 22 3.97 9.69 6.27
C ARG A 22 3.45 9.66 4.84
N LEU A 23 3.07 8.48 4.37
CA LEU A 23 2.53 8.29 3.02
C LEU A 23 1.23 7.50 3.09
N SER A 24 0.21 7.97 2.36
CA SER A 24 -1.08 7.28 2.22
C SER A 24 -1.53 7.28 0.78
N LEU A 25 -2.11 6.18 0.32
CA LEU A 25 -2.69 6.05 -1.01
C LEU A 25 -4.01 5.29 -0.96
N HIS A 26 -4.78 5.38 -2.04
CA HIS A 26 -6.00 4.62 -2.25
C HIS A 26 -5.75 3.63 -3.38
N ALA A 27 -5.98 2.35 -3.14
CA ALA A 27 -5.81 1.28 -4.12
C ALA A 27 -7.12 0.53 -4.28
N TYR A 28 -7.61 0.39 -5.51
CA TYR A 28 -8.80 -0.40 -5.78
C TYR A 28 -8.64 -1.83 -5.28
N GLU A 29 -9.64 -2.32 -4.54
CA GLU A 29 -9.67 -3.69 -4.01
C GLU A 29 -9.53 -4.73 -5.13
N LYS A 30 -10.20 -4.49 -6.27
CA LYS A 30 -10.12 -5.36 -7.46
C LYS A 30 -8.71 -5.47 -8.03
N ASN A 31 -7.81 -4.51 -7.75
CA ASN A 31 -6.43 -4.53 -8.20
C ASN A 31 -5.53 -5.23 -7.17
N ALA A 32 -5.74 -6.54 -7.02
CA ALA A 32 -4.99 -7.36 -6.07
C ALA A 32 -3.47 -7.30 -6.27
N GLY A 33 -3.00 -7.07 -7.51
CA GLY A 33 -1.57 -6.91 -7.81
C GLY A 33 -0.99 -5.64 -7.20
N ALA A 34 -1.69 -4.51 -7.29
CA ALA A 34 -1.27 -3.26 -6.65
C ALA A 34 -1.33 -3.38 -5.12
N VAL A 35 -2.41 -3.95 -4.58
CA VAL A 35 -2.57 -4.17 -3.14
C VAL A 35 -1.41 -5.02 -2.59
N ALA A 36 -1.10 -6.14 -3.25
CA ALA A 36 0.02 -7.00 -2.87
C ALA A 36 1.38 -6.28 -2.98
N PHE A 37 1.57 -5.47 -4.02
CA PHE A 37 2.79 -4.66 -4.17
C PHE A 37 2.96 -3.68 -3.01
N TYR A 38 1.92 -2.93 -2.64
CA TYR A 38 2.00 -1.98 -1.53
C TYR A 38 2.16 -2.68 -0.17
N GLN A 39 1.54 -3.84 0.04
CA GLN A 39 1.78 -4.65 1.24
C GLN A 39 3.23 -5.14 1.33
N ALA A 40 3.81 -5.60 0.21
CA ALA A 40 5.22 -6.01 0.14
C ALA A 40 6.18 -4.83 0.41
N GLU A 41 5.77 -3.62 0.04
CA GLU A 41 6.46 -2.37 0.36
C GLU A 41 6.24 -1.91 1.81
N GLY A 42 5.49 -2.63 2.64
CA GLY A 42 5.25 -2.30 4.05
C GLY A 42 4.10 -1.31 4.30
N PHE A 43 3.22 -1.11 3.32
CA PHE A 43 1.97 -0.40 3.56
C PHE A 43 0.94 -1.32 4.21
N HIS A 44 0.14 -0.76 5.10
CA HIS A 44 -0.97 -1.46 5.75
C HIS A 44 -2.31 -0.86 5.35
N ILE A 45 -3.34 -1.69 5.25
CA ILE A 45 -4.71 -1.23 4.99
C ILE A 45 -5.23 -0.59 6.27
N GLU A 46 -5.50 0.70 6.24
CA GLU A 46 -6.09 1.45 7.36
C GLU A 46 -7.62 1.43 7.28
N ASN A 47 -8.18 1.50 6.07
CA ASN A 47 -9.62 1.50 5.89
C ASN A 47 -10.02 0.97 4.50
N SER A 48 -11.25 0.49 4.37
CA SER A 48 -11.89 0.21 3.07
C SER A 48 -13.07 1.16 2.86
N MET A 49 -13.17 1.72 1.67
CA MET A 49 -14.23 2.65 1.29
C MET A 49 -14.82 2.21 -0.05
N THR A 50 -16.14 2.35 -0.18
CA THR A 50 -16.80 2.26 -1.48
C THR A 50 -16.96 3.67 -2.04
N GLU A 51 -16.36 3.94 -3.20
CA GLU A 51 -16.51 5.20 -3.90
C GLU A 51 -17.97 5.38 -4.30
N LYS A 52 -18.60 6.46 -3.84
CA LYS A 52 -20.05 6.64 -4.00
C LYS A 52 -20.48 6.91 -5.44
N GLU A 53 -19.57 7.41 -6.27
CA GLU A 53 -19.86 7.79 -7.66
C GLU A 53 -19.75 6.60 -8.62
N THR A 54 -18.78 5.72 -8.41
CA THR A 54 -18.52 4.56 -9.27
C THR A 54 -19.00 3.24 -8.67
N GLY A 55 -19.22 3.20 -7.35
CA GLY A 55 -19.52 1.99 -6.60
C GLY A 55 -18.32 1.07 -6.38
N GLU A 56 -17.10 1.51 -6.72
CA GLU A 56 -15.91 0.67 -6.62
C GLU A 56 -15.34 0.65 -5.19
N GLN A 57 -14.87 -0.51 -4.74
CA GLN A 57 -14.19 -0.62 -3.44
C GLN A 57 -12.72 -0.24 -3.56
N GLU A 58 -12.25 0.56 -2.60
CA GLU A 58 -10.89 1.04 -2.47
C GLU A 58 -10.36 0.81 -1.06
N TYR A 59 -9.10 0.42 -0.96
CA TYR A 59 -8.35 0.36 0.28
C TYR A 59 -7.53 1.63 0.45
N ARG A 60 -7.72 2.29 1.58
CA ARG A 60 -6.81 3.33 2.07
C ARG A 60 -5.62 2.65 2.72
N MET A 61 -4.46 2.69 2.06
CA MET A 61 -3.23 2.09 2.53
C MET A 61 -2.26 3.16 3.04
N VAL A 62 -1.59 2.89 4.16
CA VAL A 62 -0.72 3.85 4.84
C VAL A 62 0.65 3.23 5.14
N PHE A 63 1.70 4.03 5.01
CA PHE A 63 3.07 3.70 5.40
C PHE A 63 3.55 4.70 6.46
N HIS A 64 4.06 4.16 7.56
CA HIS A 64 4.62 4.90 8.68
C HIS A 64 6.06 4.44 8.89
N GLU A 65 7.04 5.34 8.81
CA GLU A 65 8.47 5.01 8.94
C GLU A 65 8.87 4.64 10.38
N SER A 66 7.94 4.73 11.35
CA SER A 66 8.25 4.66 12.79
C SER A 66 7.43 3.66 13.61
N ASP A 67 6.60 2.81 13.01
CA ASP A 67 5.65 1.99 13.79
C ASP A 67 6.13 0.54 13.97
N GLU A 68 7.10 0.37 14.88
CA GLU A 68 7.18 -0.85 15.69
C GLU A 68 5.98 -0.83 16.67
N SER A 69 5.04 -1.76 16.52
CA SER A 69 3.85 -2.01 17.38
C SER A 69 2.63 -1.14 17.06
N LYS A 70 1.47 -1.68 16.65
CA LYS A 70 0.67 -2.67 17.39
C LYS A 70 -0.33 -3.41 16.48
N GLU A 71 -0.19 -4.74 16.51
CA GLU A 71 -1.25 -5.75 16.71
C GLU A 71 -2.70 -5.35 16.43
N SER A 72 -3.25 -6.01 15.40
CA SER A 72 -4.68 -6.21 15.19
C SER A 72 -5.34 -6.87 16.41
N CYS A 73 -6.36 -6.23 16.99
CA CYS A 73 -7.41 -6.96 17.70
C CYS A 73 -8.70 -6.14 17.68
N SER A 74 -9.51 -6.33 16.64
CA SER A 74 -10.96 -6.08 16.77
C SER A 74 -11.59 -7.40 17.21
N LYS A 75 -12.04 -7.43 18.46
CA LYS A 75 -12.84 -8.49 19.06
C LYS A 75 -14.32 -8.18 18.92
#